data_AF-A4YXB1-F1
#
_entry.id   AF-A4YXB1-F1
#
_cell.length_a   1.000
_cell.length_b   1.000
_cell.length_c   1.000
_cell.angle_alpha   90.00
_cell.angle_beta   90.00
_cell.angle_gamma   90.00
#
_symmetry.space_group_name_H-M   'P 1'
#
loop_
_entity.id
_entity.type
_entity.pdbx_description
1 polymer ?
#
loop_
_entity_poly.entity_id
_entity_poly.type
_entity_poly.pdbx_seq_one_letter_code
_entity_poly.pdbx_strand_id
1 'polypeptide(L)'
;MELRLFRYCVAVAEEASFTRAAARLRIAQPALSRQIKAVEQEIGFALFQRGLRGVTLTEAGRVLIASARSVLAEAEAAVQKARRAGRGELGLLRIGFTASASFNPFVTGAIRDFRTAYPDVEIELIEEATSFLLERFANGRLDVAFIRPAPGEVDHLLSQRAVTEPLVVAMPSAHKQAARKSVALASLADDAFILYPRPNGRALFDSIVSACQAAGFSPKILQVAPQLTSVVNLVATGIGVSIVPRSMAQVSTDGVVYRPLTHAPKAEITLVRRNQAEPRSAVLFADLVRSRASASAELSSKDPGEIRPIPRKDHSPAKRKPDKPTRAGRRR
;
A
#
# COMPACT_ATOMS: atom_id res chain seq x y z
N MET A 1 38.74 -9.43 -21.42
CA MET A 1 38.20 -10.69 -20.83
C MET A 1 36.66 -10.80 -20.82
N GLU A 2 36.12 -12.00 -21.12
CA GLU A 2 34.67 -12.33 -21.07
C GLU A 2 34.26 -13.06 -19.76
N LEU A 3 33.00 -12.93 -19.30
CA LEU A 3 32.49 -13.66 -18.10
C LEU A 3 32.63 -15.18 -18.20
N ARG A 4 32.56 -15.74 -19.41
CA ARG A 4 32.78 -17.18 -19.65
C ARG A 4 34.18 -17.62 -19.22
N LEU A 5 35.19 -16.77 -19.45
CA LEU A 5 36.58 -17.06 -19.07
C LEU A 5 36.76 -17.06 -17.55
N PHE A 6 36.09 -16.14 -16.84
CA PHE A 6 36.04 -16.18 -15.38
C PHE A 6 35.41 -17.47 -14.85
N ARG A 7 34.30 -17.94 -15.45
CA ARG A 7 33.70 -19.24 -15.07
C ARG A 7 34.67 -20.40 -15.26
N TYR A 8 35.46 -20.37 -16.34
CA TYR A 8 36.48 -21.38 -16.62
C TYR A 8 37.61 -21.35 -15.59
N CYS A 9 38.16 -20.18 -15.28
CA CYS A 9 39.21 -20.04 -14.26
C CYS A 9 38.70 -20.51 -12.89
N VAL A 10 37.50 -20.07 -12.48
CA VAL A 10 36.90 -20.46 -11.19
C VAL A 10 36.65 -21.96 -11.11
N ALA A 11 36.15 -22.59 -12.19
CA ALA A 11 35.93 -24.04 -12.21
C ALA A 11 37.24 -24.83 -12.06
N VAL A 12 38.34 -24.41 -12.71
CA VAL A 12 39.65 -25.05 -12.56
C VAL A 12 40.18 -24.88 -11.13
N ALA A 13 39.98 -23.71 -10.53
CA ALA A 13 40.37 -23.42 -9.15
C ALA A 13 39.60 -24.27 -8.13
N GLU A 14 38.29 -24.46 -8.32
CA GLU A 14 37.43 -25.25 -7.42
C GLU A 14 37.68 -26.75 -7.54
N GLU A 15 37.86 -27.24 -8.76
CA GLU A 15 38.05 -28.68 -8.99
C GLU A 15 39.49 -29.14 -8.77
N ALA A 16 40.46 -28.21 -8.68
CA ALA A 16 41.90 -28.48 -8.65
C ALA A 16 42.36 -29.44 -9.77
N SER A 17 41.61 -29.50 -10.88
CA SER A 17 41.84 -30.42 -12.01
C SER A 17 41.17 -29.90 -13.28
N PHE A 18 41.96 -29.79 -14.36
CA PHE A 18 41.43 -29.41 -15.67
C PHE A 18 40.43 -30.42 -16.23
N THR A 19 40.63 -31.72 -15.98
CA THR A 19 39.73 -32.77 -16.48
C THR A 19 38.38 -32.72 -15.78
N ARG A 20 38.37 -32.58 -14.44
CA ARG A 20 37.11 -32.45 -13.68
C ARG A 20 36.40 -31.13 -13.98
N ALA A 21 37.14 -30.02 -14.07
CA ALA A 21 36.56 -28.73 -14.46
C ALA A 21 35.94 -28.77 -15.85
N ALA A 22 36.61 -29.39 -16.83
CA ALA A 22 36.07 -29.56 -18.18
C ALA A 22 34.80 -30.43 -18.18
N ALA A 23 34.78 -31.51 -17.40
CA ALA A 23 33.59 -32.35 -17.22
C ALA A 23 32.43 -31.57 -16.59
N ARG A 24 32.66 -30.79 -15.52
CA ARG A 24 31.66 -29.93 -14.88
C ARG A 24 31.10 -28.88 -15.83
N LEU A 25 31.95 -28.30 -16.67
CA LEU A 25 31.58 -27.31 -17.68
C LEU A 25 31.00 -27.94 -18.96
N ARG A 26 30.98 -29.27 -19.07
CA ARG A 26 30.55 -30.04 -20.25
C ARG A 26 31.26 -29.63 -21.54
N ILE A 27 32.57 -29.44 -21.47
CA ILE A 27 33.44 -29.11 -22.61
C ILE A 27 34.63 -30.06 -22.67
N ALA A 28 35.30 -30.11 -23.83
CA ALA A 28 36.53 -30.86 -23.98
C ALA A 28 37.68 -30.20 -23.20
N GLN A 29 38.47 -31.01 -22.48
CA GLN A 29 39.62 -30.52 -21.70
C GLN A 29 40.66 -29.72 -22.52
N PRO A 30 40.97 -30.08 -23.79
CA PRO A 30 41.87 -29.27 -24.62
C PRO A 30 41.32 -27.87 -24.92
N ALA A 31 40.00 -27.71 -25.02
CA ALA A 31 39.38 -26.40 -25.20
C ALA A 31 39.52 -25.54 -23.94
N LEU A 32 39.24 -26.11 -22.76
CA LEU A 32 39.42 -25.42 -21.47
C LEU A 32 40.88 -24.98 -21.28
N SER A 33 41.85 -25.87 -21.52
CA SER A 33 43.27 -25.55 -21.37
C SER A 33 43.71 -24.40 -22.29
N ARG A 34 43.24 -24.38 -23.55
CA ARG A 34 43.54 -23.28 -24.48
C ARG A 34 42.98 -21.95 -23.99
N GLN A 35 41.77 -21.94 -23.47
CA GLN A 35 41.13 -20.72 -22.96
C GLN A 35 41.84 -20.19 -21.71
N ILE A 36 42.22 -21.06 -20.78
CA ILE A 36 43.00 -20.64 -19.60
C ILE A 36 44.36 -20.10 -20.00
N LYS A 37 45.06 -20.75 -20.95
CA LYS A 37 46.35 -20.27 -21.44
C LYS A 37 46.22 -18.89 -22.13
N ALA A 38 45.13 -18.66 -22.88
CA ALA A 38 44.86 -17.35 -23.48
C ALA A 38 44.64 -16.27 -22.42
N VAL A 39 43.92 -16.58 -21.34
CA VAL A 39 43.76 -15.68 -20.19
C VAL A 39 45.10 -15.37 -19.52
N GLU A 40 45.92 -16.39 -19.27
CA GLU A 40 47.27 -16.23 -18.70
C GLU A 40 48.17 -15.35 -19.58
N GLN A 41 48.03 -15.47 -20.91
CA GLN A 41 48.74 -14.62 -21.88
C GLN A 41 48.22 -13.18 -21.87
N GLU A 42 46.91 -12.96 -21.80
CA GLU A 42 46.30 -11.62 -21.71
C GLU A 42 46.73 -10.90 -20.42
N ILE A 43 46.85 -11.63 -19.31
CA ILE A 43 47.26 -11.10 -17.99
C ILE A 43 48.79 -10.99 -17.86
N GLY A 44 49.55 -11.78 -18.61
CA GLY A 44 51.01 -11.82 -18.57
C GLY A 44 51.60 -12.70 -17.46
N PHE A 45 50.76 -13.41 -16.70
CA PHE A 45 51.19 -14.30 -15.61
C PHE A 45 50.42 -15.62 -15.62
N ALA A 46 51.11 -16.70 -15.24
CA ALA A 46 50.45 -17.97 -14.98
C ALA A 46 49.53 -17.85 -13.76
N LEU A 47 48.30 -18.34 -13.88
CA LEU A 47 47.30 -18.38 -12.82
C LEU A 47 47.31 -19.74 -12.11
N PHE A 48 47.74 -20.79 -12.83
CA PHE A 48 47.78 -22.15 -12.34
C PHE A 48 49.17 -22.76 -12.43
N GLN A 49 49.55 -23.54 -11.42
CA GLN A 49 50.72 -24.41 -11.42
C GLN A 49 50.27 -25.86 -11.49
N ARG A 50 50.95 -26.66 -12.31
CA ARG A 50 50.73 -28.11 -12.42
C ARG A 50 51.77 -28.82 -11.57
N GLY A 51 51.34 -29.70 -10.68
CA GLY A 51 52.23 -30.50 -9.85
C GLY A 51 51.75 -31.94 -9.67
N LEU A 52 52.53 -32.73 -8.93
CA LEU A 52 52.28 -34.15 -8.65
C LEU A 52 50.92 -34.41 -7.95
N ARG A 53 50.37 -33.40 -7.27
CA ARG A 53 49.09 -33.47 -6.53
C ARG A 53 47.91 -32.80 -7.25
N GLY A 54 48.08 -32.44 -8.53
CA GLY A 54 47.05 -31.77 -9.33
C GLY A 54 47.37 -30.31 -9.63
N VAL A 55 46.34 -29.48 -9.75
CA VAL A 55 46.45 -28.07 -10.14
C VAL A 55 46.34 -27.18 -8.90
N THR A 56 47.29 -26.27 -8.72
CA THR A 56 47.28 -25.26 -7.65
C THR A 56 47.26 -23.84 -8.22
N LEU A 57 46.78 -22.88 -7.43
CA LEU A 57 46.79 -21.47 -7.81
C LEU A 57 48.15 -20.83 -7.53
N THR A 58 48.63 -19.99 -8.45
CA THR A 58 49.68 -18.99 -8.17
C THR A 58 49.11 -17.84 -7.33
N GLU A 59 49.95 -16.91 -6.87
CA GLU A 59 49.43 -15.69 -6.21
C GLU A 59 48.55 -14.86 -7.15
N ALA A 60 48.98 -14.66 -8.40
CA ALA A 60 48.17 -14.01 -9.42
C ALA A 60 46.83 -14.75 -9.62
N GLY A 61 46.88 -16.09 -9.62
CA GLY A 61 45.71 -16.96 -9.65
C GLY A 61 44.76 -16.70 -8.47
N ARG A 62 45.26 -16.68 -7.23
CA ARG A 62 44.42 -16.44 -6.05
C ARG A 62 43.71 -15.09 -6.11
N VAL A 63 44.43 -14.04 -6.47
CA VAL A 63 43.86 -12.69 -6.61
C VAL A 63 42.79 -12.67 -7.70
N LEU A 64 43.10 -13.14 -8.90
CA LEU A 64 42.16 -13.13 -10.01
C LEU A 64 40.92 -13.99 -9.71
N ILE A 65 41.09 -15.18 -9.14
CA ILE A 65 39.96 -16.08 -8.83
C ILE A 65 39.02 -15.46 -7.79
N ALA A 66 39.56 -14.78 -6.78
CA ALA A 66 38.73 -14.04 -5.82
C ALA A 66 37.90 -12.95 -6.52
N SER A 67 38.54 -12.11 -7.35
CA SER A 67 37.84 -11.07 -8.12
C SER A 67 36.85 -11.64 -9.13
N ALA A 68 37.20 -12.73 -9.82
CA ALA A 68 36.35 -13.40 -10.80
C ALA A 68 35.06 -13.93 -10.15
N ARG A 69 35.14 -14.49 -8.94
CA ARG A 69 33.96 -14.92 -8.17
C ARG A 69 33.03 -13.74 -7.88
N SER A 70 33.57 -12.62 -7.42
CA SER A 70 32.78 -11.41 -7.15
C SER A 70 32.08 -10.89 -8.40
N VAL A 71 32.78 -10.79 -9.53
CA VAL A 71 32.20 -10.33 -10.80
C VAL A 71 31.09 -11.26 -11.29
N LEU A 72 31.27 -12.58 -11.17
CA LEU A 72 30.24 -13.54 -11.57
C LEU A 72 28.99 -13.43 -10.69
N ALA A 73 29.17 -13.26 -9.38
CA ALA A 73 28.07 -13.06 -8.44
C ALA A 73 27.31 -11.76 -8.74
N GLU A 74 28.03 -10.67 -9.05
CA GLU A 74 27.42 -9.39 -9.41
C GLU A 74 26.65 -9.47 -10.73
N ALA A 75 27.19 -10.16 -11.75
CA ALA A 75 26.50 -10.38 -13.01
C ALA A 75 25.19 -11.18 -12.83
N GLU A 76 25.21 -12.22 -11.99
CA GLU A 76 24.00 -12.98 -11.67
C GLU A 76 22.98 -12.12 -10.92
N ALA A 77 23.42 -11.34 -9.93
CA ALA A 77 22.58 -10.41 -9.19
C ALA A 77 21.91 -9.38 -10.12
N ALA A 78 22.64 -8.85 -11.10
CA ALA A 78 22.11 -7.91 -12.09
C ALA A 78 20.99 -8.53 -12.94
N VAL A 79 21.16 -9.78 -13.41
CA VAL A 79 20.12 -10.51 -14.16
C VAL A 79 18.88 -10.74 -13.29
N GLN A 80 19.07 -11.14 -12.02
CA GLN A 80 17.93 -11.31 -11.12
C GLN A 80 17.21 -9.99 -10.87
N LYS A 81 17.94 -8.89 -10.65
CA LYS A 81 17.35 -7.55 -10.49
C LYS A 81 16.53 -7.14 -11.71
N ALA A 82 17.05 -7.35 -12.92
CA ALA A 82 16.31 -7.07 -14.16
C ALA A 82 15.03 -7.91 -14.28
N ARG A 83 15.09 -9.20 -13.93
CA ARG A 83 13.90 -10.08 -13.89
C ARG A 83 12.86 -9.61 -12.87
N ARG A 84 13.30 -9.21 -11.67
CA ARG A 84 12.42 -8.67 -10.62
C ARG A 84 11.73 -7.38 -11.08
N ALA A 85 12.48 -6.47 -11.71
CA ALA A 85 11.91 -5.27 -12.33
C ALA A 85 10.88 -5.60 -13.42
N GLY A 86 11.19 -6.54 -14.33
CA GLY A 86 10.26 -7.00 -15.36
C GLY A 86 9.00 -7.70 -14.83
N ARG A 87 9.04 -8.21 -13.58
CA ARG A 87 7.87 -8.75 -12.86
C ARG A 87 7.11 -7.71 -12.05
N GLY A 88 7.60 -6.48 -11.94
CA GLY A 88 6.97 -5.41 -11.15
C GLY A 88 7.28 -5.48 -9.65
N GLU A 89 8.30 -6.22 -9.24
CA GLU A 89 8.75 -6.35 -7.85
C GLU A 89 9.75 -5.24 -7.44
N LEU A 90 10.04 -4.33 -8.37
CA LEU A 90 10.89 -3.15 -8.20
C LEU A 90 10.25 -1.97 -8.92
N GLY A 91 10.60 -0.75 -8.52
CA GLY A 91 10.14 0.49 -9.14
C GLY A 91 9.17 1.25 -8.26
N LEU A 92 8.35 2.11 -8.87
CA LEU A 92 7.42 3.00 -8.17
C LEU A 92 5.98 2.63 -8.50
N LEU A 93 5.14 2.55 -7.48
CA LEU A 93 3.68 2.41 -7.60
C LEU A 93 3.00 3.63 -6.99
N ARG A 94 2.29 4.41 -7.81
CA ARG A 94 1.50 5.56 -7.35
C ARG A 94 0.07 5.15 -7.06
N ILE A 95 -0.32 5.20 -5.79
CA ILE A 95 -1.64 4.81 -5.30
C ILE A 95 -2.42 6.05 -4.87
N GLY A 96 -3.52 6.28 -5.58
CA GLY A 96 -4.44 7.38 -5.31
C GLY A 96 -5.58 6.92 -4.41
N PHE A 97 -6.11 7.80 -3.58
CA PHE A 97 -7.34 7.52 -2.86
C PHE A 97 -8.06 8.82 -2.50
N THR A 98 -9.40 8.74 -2.43
CA THR A 98 -10.19 9.83 -1.88
C THR A 98 -10.07 9.89 -0.35
N ALA A 99 -10.28 11.06 0.23
CA ALA A 99 -10.31 11.26 1.68
C ALA A 99 -11.26 10.28 2.40
N SER A 100 -12.39 9.90 1.78
CA SER A 100 -13.30 8.91 2.38
C SER A 100 -12.73 7.49 2.38
N ALA A 101 -11.93 7.15 1.36
CA ALA A 101 -11.37 5.82 1.17
C ALA A 101 -10.16 5.59 2.10
N SER A 102 -9.44 6.65 2.50
CA SER A 102 -8.31 6.54 3.43
C SER A 102 -8.69 6.04 4.82
N PHE A 103 -9.93 6.27 5.26
CA PHE A 103 -10.44 5.73 6.53
C PHE A 103 -10.88 4.26 6.42
N ASN A 104 -11.03 3.70 5.22
CA ASN A 104 -11.56 2.35 5.07
C ASN A 104 -10.48 1.30 5.38
N PRO A 105 -10.69 0.38 6.36
CA PRO A 105 -9.70 -0.63 6.74
C PRO A 105 -9.32 -1.61 5.62
N PHE A 106 -10.20 -1.81 4.64
CA PHE A 106 -9.88 -2.61 3.47
C PHE A 106 -8.79 -1.94 2.63
N VAL A 107 -8.90 -0.63 2.40
CA VAL A 107 -7.97 0.17 1.58
C VAL A 107 -6.61 0.24 2.25
N THR A 108 -6.56 0.67 3.52
CA THR A 108 -5.29 0.76 4.28
C THR A 108 -4.65 -0.61 4.48
N GLY A 109 -5.47 -1.65 4.70
CA GLY A 109 -5.01 -3.03 4.77
C GLY A 109 -4.42 -3.54 3.45
N ALA A 110 -5.03 -3.24 2.30
CA ALA A 110 -4.49 -3.62 1.00
C ALA A 110 -3.14 -2.97 0.71
N ILE A 111 -2.99 -1.67 1.01
CA ILE A 111 -1.72 -0.93 0.86
C ILE A 111 -0.64 -1.54 1.76
N ARG A 112 -0.97 -1.80 3.04
CA ARG A 112 -0.05 -2.42 3.99
C ARG A 112 0.40 -3.80 3.52
N ASP A 113 -0.53 -4.64 3.10
CA ASP A 113 -0.24 -6.01 2.73
C ASP A 113 0.58 -6.07 1.42
N PHE A 114 0.34 -5.15 0.49
CA PHE A 114 1.19 -4.99 -0.70
C PHE A 114 2.61 -4.57 -0.35
N ARG A 115 2.78 -3.60 0.56
CA ARG A 115 4.11 -3.17 1.03
C ARG A 115 4.89 -4.31 1.69
N THR A 116 4.20 -5.19 2.41
CA THR A 116 4.82 -6.38 3.02
C THR A 116 5.21 -7.42 1.97
N ALA A 117 4.35 -7.65 0.97
CA ALA A 117 4.60 -8.62 -0.10
C ALA A 117 5.69 -8.18 -1.10
N TYR A 118 5.81 -6.87 -1.33
CA TYR A 118 6.71 -6.26 -2.32
C TYR A 118 7.52 -5.11 -1.69
N PRO A 119 8.44 -5.41 -0.76
CA PRO A 119 9.16 -4.38 0.02
C PRO A 119 10.10 -3.50 -0.82
N ASP A 120 10.53 -3.99 -1.98
CA ASP A 120 11.43 -3.25 -2.88
C ASP A 120 10.68 -2.42 -3.95
N VAL A 121 9.34 -2.37 -3.87
CA VAL A 121 8.51 -1.43 -4.65
C VAL A 121 8.28 -0.18 -3.81
N GLU A 122 8.75 0.96 -4.30
CA GLU A 122 8.44 2.26 -3.70
C GLU A 122 6.96 2.58 -3.89
N ILE A 123 6.31 3.08 -2.85
CA ILE A 123 4.89 3.43 -2.87
C ILE A 123 4.74 4.93 -2.64
N GLU A 124 4.17 5.63 -3.61
CA GLU A 124 3.74 7.02 -3.47
C GLU A 124 2.23 7.05 -3.23
N LEU A 125 1.81 7.66 -2.12
CA LEU A 125 0.41 7.78 -1.73
C LEU A 125 -0.11 9.18 -2.05
N ILE A 126 -1.21 9.26 -2.80
CA ILE A 126 -1.78 10.53 -3.27
C ILE A 126 -3.23 10.63 -2.80
N GLU A 127 -3.50 11.55 -1.87
CA GLU A 127 -4.85 11.87 -1.43
C GLU A 127 -5.38 13.09 -2.17
N GLU A 128 -6.43 12.91 -2.98
CA GLU A 128 -7.05 13.96 -3.78
C GLU A 128 -8.54 13.68 -4.00
N ALA A 129 -9.29 14.67 -4.50
CA ALA A 129 -10.66 14.45 -4.98
C ALA A 129 -10.70 13.57 -6.24
N THR A 130 -11.83 12.92 -6.51
CA THR A 130 -11.98 12.02 -7.66
C THR A 130 -11.62 12.70 -8.98
N SER A 131 -12.06 13.94 -9.21
CA SER A 131 -11.73 14.71 -10.42
C SER A 131 -10.22 14.84 -10.65
N PHE A 132 -9.46 15.26 -9.62
CA PHE A 132 -8.01 15.40 -9.71
C PHE A 132 -7.28 14.06 -9.86
N LEU A 133 -7.78 12.99 -9.24
CA LEU A 133 -7.24 11.64 -9.45
C LEU A 133 -7.41 11.20 -10.91
N LEU A 134 -8.57 11.47 -11.52
CA LEU A 134 -8.82 11.19 -12.93
C LEU A 134 -7.92 12.02 -13.86
N GLU A 135 -7.69 13.30 -13.55
CA GLU A 135 -6.71 14.12 -14.28
C GLU A 135 -5.29 13.57 -14.18
N ARG A 136 -4.88 13.06 -13.01
CA ARG A 136 -3.57 12.41 -12.85
C ARG A 136 -3.46 11.11 -13.65
N PHE A 137 -4.54 10.34 -13.78
CA PHE A 137 -4.57 9.18 -14.68
C PHE A 137 -4.35 9.60 -16.14
N ALA A 138 -5.07 10.63 -16.60
CA ALA A 138 -4.93 11.15 -17.96
C ALA A 138 -3.51 11.63 -18.28
N ASN A 139 -2.83 12.19 -17.29
CA ASN A 139 -1.46 12.71 -17.42
C ASN A 139 -0.35 11.69 -17.08
N GLY A 140 -0.69 10.42 -16.87
CA GLY A 140 0.30 9.37 -16.56
C GLY A 140 0.92 9.49 -15.16
N ARG A 141 0.41 10.36 -14.29
CA ARG A 141 0.93 10.66 -12.94
C ARG A 141 0.30 9.81 -11.84
N LEU A 142 -0.54 8.84 -12.19
CA LEU A 142 -1.20 7.93 -11.26
C LEU A 142 -1.41 6.55 -11.89
N ASP A 143 -1.15 5.49 -11.12
CA ASP A 143 -1.13 4.12 -11.64
C ASP A 143 -2.37 3.33 -11.22
N VAL A 144 -2.80 3.48 -9.96
CA VAL A 144 -4.03 2.90 -9.40
C VAL A 144 -4.71 3.88 -8.45
N ALA A 145 -6.02 3.75 -8.25
CA ALA A 145 -6.74 4.57 -7.28
C ALA A 145 -7.94 3.88 -6.64
N PHE A 146 -8.19 4.16 -5.37
CA PHE A 146 -9.43 3.82 -4.67
C PHE A 146 -10.38 5.02 -4.67
N ILE A 147 -11.43 4.93 -5.49
CA ILE A 147 -12.41 6.00 -5.69
C ILE A 147 -13.83 5.46 -5.59
N ARG A 148 -14.81 6.39 -5.59
CA ARG A 148 -16.24 6.09 -5.69
C ARG A 148 -16.74 6.73 -6.98
N PRO A 149 -16.56 6.06 -8.13
CA PRO A 149 -16.82 6.70 -9.42
C PRO A 149 -18.32 6.84 -9.64
N ALA A 150 -18.75 7.97 -10.18
CA ALA A 150 -20.10 8.09 -10.73
C ALA A 150 -20.18 7.32 -12.06
N PRO A 151 -21.39 6.92 -12.49
CA PRO A 151 -21.57 6.26 -13.79
C PRO A 151 -20.92 7.06 -14.93
N GLY A 152 -20.11 6.40 -15.75
CA GLY A 152 -19.39 6.99 -16.89
C GLY A 152 -18.02 7.64 -16.57
N GLU A 153 -17.67 7.87 -15.30
CA GLU A 153 -16.42 8.58 -14.96
C GLU A 153 -15.15 7.75 -15.25
N VAL A 154 -15.27 6.42 -15.29
CA VAL A 154 -14.11 5.50 -15.32
C VAL A 154 -14.18 4.48 -16.45
N ASP A 155 -15.04 4.70 -17.45
CA ASP A 155 -15.25 3.73 -18.55
C ASP A 155 -13.99 3.49 -19.41
N HIS A 156 -13.06 4.46 -19.40
CA HIS A 156 -11.76 4.38 -20.07
C HIS A 156 -10.66 3.73 -19.20
N LEU A 157 -10.98 3.37 -17.95
CA LEU A 157 -10.09 2.72 -16.99
C LEU A 157 -10.57 1.29 -16.74
N LEU A 158 -9.64 0.44 -16.30
CA LEU A 158 -10.00 -0.86 -15.77
C LEU A 158 -10.45 -0.67 -14.32
N SER A 159 -11.67 -1.09 -14.02
CA SER A 159 -12.29 -0.96 -12.72
C SER A 159 -12.60 -2.33 -12.11
N GLN A 160 -12.44 -2.44 -10.79
CA GLN A 160 -12.89 -3.60 -10.04
C GLN A 160 -13.43 -3.16 -8.68
N ARG A 161 -14.56 -3.75 -8.25
CA ARG A 161 -15.11 -3.49 -6.94
C ARG A 161 -14.13 -3.95 -5.85
N ALA A 162 -13.78 -3.06 -4.94
CA ALA A 162 -12.90 -3.36 -3.82
C ALA A 162 -13.71 -3.75 -2.57
N VAL A 163 -14.57 -2.84 -2.10
CA VAL A 163 -15.39 -3.06 -0.90
C VAL A 163 -16.64 -2.19 -0.95
N THR A 164 -17.71 -2.64 -0.33
CA THR A 164 -18.93 -1.86 -0.13
C THR A 164 -19.14 -1.64 1.36
N GLU A 165 -19.47 -0.42 1.76
CA GLU A 165 -19.77 -0.09 3.16
C GLU A 165 -21.09 0.66 3.31
N PRO A 166 -21.83 0.50 4.43
CA PRO A 166 -23.03 1.27 4.69
C PRO A 166 -22.68 2.72 5.03
N LEU A 167 -23.62 3.63 4.76
CA LEU A 167 -23.56 4.99 5.28
C LEU A 167 -24.13 5.04 6.71
N VAL A 168 -23.63 5.99 7.49
CA VAL A 168 -24.07 6.30 8.85
C VAL A 168 -24.34 7.79 8.95
N VAL A 169 -25.15 8.19 9.93
CA VAL A 169 -25.35 9.60 10.25
C VAL A 169 -24.33 10.03 11.31
N ALA A 170 -23.65 11.14 11.07
CA ALA A 170 -22.89 11.91 12.05
C ALA A 170 -23.77 13.07 12.53
N MET A 171 -23.92 13.23 13.84
CA MET A 171 -24.74 14.27 14.44
C MET A 171 -24.13 14.79 15.74
N PRO A 172 -24.53 15.98 16.21
CA PRO A 172 -24.16 16.46 17.54
C PRO A 172 -24.59 15.47 18.63
N SER A 173 -23.78 15.30 19.67
CA SER A 173 -24.08 14.39 20.79
C SER A 173 -25.36 14.76 21.54
N ALA A 174 -25.73 16.04 21.52
CA ALA A 174 -26.98 16.56 22.10
C ALA A 174 -28.21 16.42 21.18
N HIS A 175 -28.05 15.88 19.96
CA HIS A 175 -29.15 15.75 19.01
C HIS A 175 -30.23 14.78 19.51
N LYS A 176 -31.52 15.06 19.21
CA LYS A 176 -32.68 14.26 19.64
C LYS A 176 -32.57 12.76 19.30
N GLN A 177 -31.88 12.43 18.20
CA GLN A 177 -31.69 11.05 17.74
C GLN A 177 -30.39 10.39 18.28
N ALA A 178 -29.53 11.11 19.00
CA ALA A 178 -28.21 10.63 19.44
C ALA A 178 -28.28 9.40 20.37
N ALA A 179 -29.33 9.32 21.19
CA ALA A 179 -29.54 8.21 22.12
C ALA A 179 -30.10 6.93 21.45
N ARG A 180 -30.54 7.00 20.19
CA ARG A 180 -31.09 5.84 19.47
C ARG A 180 -29.98 4.89 19.03
N LYS A 181 -30.30 3.58 18.92
CA LYS A 181 -29.39 2.57 18.37
C LYS A 181 -29.25 2.66 16.85
N SER A 182 -30.31 3.07 16.17
CA SER A 182 -30.35 3.36 14.73
C SER A 182 -31.30 4.53 14.46
N VAL A 183 -31.12 5.21 13.33
CA VAL A 183 -31.85 6.42 12.96
C VAL A 183 -32.55 6.21 11.63
N ALA A 184 -33.85 6.46 11.57
CA ALA A 184 -34.59 6.49 10.31
C ALA A 184 -34.25 7.80 9.58
N LEU A 185 -33.93 7.72 8.29
CA LEU A 185 -33.51 8.88 7.51
C LEU A 185 -34.58 9.99 7.48
N ALA A 186 -35.86 9.62 7.38
CA ALA A 186 -36.99 10.55 7.44
C ALA A 186 -37.07 11.38 8.74
N SER A 187 -36.50 10.88 9.85
CA SER A 187 -36.47 11.64 11.11
C SER A 187 -35.52 12.83 11.11
N LEU A 188 -34.71 12.96 10.06
CA LEU A 188 -33.76 14.03 9.82
C LEU A 188 -34.28 15.09 8.84
N ALA A 189 -35.54 15.00 8.39
CA ALA A 189 -36.09 15.86 7.33
C ALA A 189 -36.06 17.36 7.67
N ASP A 190 -36.14 17.70 8.95
CA ASP A 190 -36.11 19.08 9.44
C ASP A 190 -34.70 19.58 9.79
N ASP A 191 -33.71 18.69 9.83
CA ASP A 191 -32.35 19.03 10.20
C ASP A 191 -31.60 19.71 9.05
N ALA A 192 -30.68 20.60 9.40
CA ALA A 192 -29.72 21.17 8.45
C ALA A 192 -28.64 20.14 8.12
N PHE A 193 -28.27 20.03 6.84
CA PHE A 193 -27.25 19.13 6.35
C PHE A 193 -25.93 19.84 6.06
N ILE A 194 -24.83 19.21 6.47
CA ILE A 194 -23.47 19.60 6.16
C ILE A 194 -22.92 18.58 5.16
N LEU A 195 -22.73 19.00 3.91
CA LEU A 195 -22.17 18.18 2.84
C LEU A 195 -20.91 18.84 2.26
N TYR A 196 -20.27 18.21 1.29
CA TYR A 196 -19.09 18.71 0.60
C TYR A 196 -19.42 19.03 -0.88
N PRO A 197 -18.58 19.78 -1.61
CA PRO A 197 -18.84 20.11 -3.01
C PRO A 197 -19.03 18.84 -3.85
N ARG A 198 -20.16 18.76 -4.55
CA ARG A 198 -20.48 17.64 -5.44
C ARG A 198 -19.33 17.25 -6.40
N PRO A 199 -18.56 18.18 -7.00
CA PRO A 199 -17.42 17.83 -7.85
C PRO A 199 -16.33 17.01 -7.15
N ASN A 200 -16.20 17.10 -5.82
CA ASN A 200 -15.15 16.39 -5.09
C ASN A 200 -15.45 14.88 -4.91
N GLY A 201 -16.71 14.47 -5.12
CA GLY A 201 -17.15 13.10 -4.92
C GLY A 201 -18.61 12.93 -5.30
N ARG A 202 -18.88 12.98 -6.61
CA ARG A 202 -20.23 13.01 -7.18
C ARG A 202 -21.08 11.81 -6.77
N ALA A 203 -20.54 10.59 -6.86
CA ALA A 203 -21.30 9.37 -6.59
C ALA A 203 -21.83 9.30 -5.15
N LEU A 204 -20.99 9.63 -4.16
CA LEU A 204 -21.39 9.61 -2.76
C LEU A 204 -22.36 10.76 -2.45
N PHE A 205 -22.14 11.95 -3.01
CA PHE A 205 -23.05 13.08 -2.86
C PHE A 205 -24.45 12.74 -3.41
N ASP A 206 -24.51 12.25 -4.65
CA ASP A 206 -25.76 11.91 -5.33
C ASP A 206 -26.48 10.75 -4.62
N SER A 207 -25.73 9.77 -4.09
CA SER A 207 -26.27 8.68 -3.27
C SER A 207 -26.95 9.17 -1.98
N ILE A 208 -26.34 10.13 -1.29
CA ILE A 208 -26.92 10.76 -0.09
C ILE A 208 -28.22 11.49 -0.44
N VAL A 209 -28.20 12.34 -1.47
CA VAL A 209 -29.38 13.10 -1.90
C VAL A 209 -30.52 12.17 -2.33
N SER A 210 -30.20 11.13 -3.11
CA SER A 210 -31.17 10.14 -3.58
C SER A 210 -31.78 9.35 -2.42
N ALA A 211 -30.99 9.00 -1.40
CA ALA A 211 -31.48 8.34 -0.20
C ALA A 211 -32.46 9.23 0.59
N CYS A 212 -32.15 10.53 0.75
CA CYS A 212 -33.07 11.47 1.39
C CYS A 212 -34.39 11.58 0.61
N GLN A 213 -34.32 11.68 -0.73
CA GLN A 213 -35.50 11.77 -1.59
C GLN A 213 -36.37 10.52 -1.47
N ALA A 214 -35.76 9.32 -1.48
CA ALA A 214 -36.47 8.06 -1.25
C ALA A 214 -37.10 7.99 0.16
N ALA A 215 -36.54 8.69 1.14
CA ALA A 215 -37.10 8.84 2.48
C ALA A 215 -38.15 9.98 2.59
N GLY A 216 -38.51 10.64 1.47
CA GLY A 216 -39.60 11.61 1.41
C GLY A 216 -39.20 13.07 1.60
N PHE A 217 -37.91 13.43 1.58
CA PHE A 217 -37.46 14.82 1.71
C PHE A 217 -36.22 15.15 0.89
N SER A 218 -35.96 16.45 0.67
CA SER A 218 -34.69 16.92 0.12
C SER A 218 -33.83 17.54 1.23
N PRO A 219 -32.53 17.23 1.34
CA PRO A 219 -31.69 17.72 2.43
C PRO A 219 -31.51 19.24 2.35
N LYS A 220 -31.74 19.93 3.47
CA LYS A 220 -31.52 21.39 3.59
C LYS A 220 -30.03 21.66 3.78
N ILE A 221 -29.28 21.82 2.70
CA ILE A 221 -27.82 22.04 2.75
C ILE A 221 -27.54 23.46 3.25
N LEU A 222 -27.22 23.60 4.53
CA LEU A 222 -26.94 24.91 5.16
C LEU A 222 -25.48 25.34 4.94
N GLN A 223 -24.56 24.38 5.01
CA GLN A 223 -23.13 24.62 4.93
C GLN A 223 -22.48 23.61 3.99
N VAL A 224 -21.59 24.10 3.14
CA VAL A 224 -20.71 23.27 2.31
C VAL A 224 -19.32 23.26 2.94
N ALA A 225 -18.88 22.09 3.41
CA ALA A 225 -17.55 21.87 3.94
C ALA A 225 -16.55 21.71 2.77
N PRO A 226 -15.32 22.25 2.83
CA PRO A 226 -14.36 22.14 1.73
C PRO A 226 -14.03 20.69 1.36
N GLN A 227 -13.98 19.81 2.36
CA GLN A 227 -13.68 18.38 2.22
C GLN A 227 -14.52 17.56 3.18
N LEU A 228 -14.68 16.26 2.87
CA LEU A 228 -15.47 15.34 3.69
C LEU A 228 -14.92 15.18 5.12
N THR A 229 -13.61 15.25 5.31
CA THR A 229 -12.97 15.22 6.64
C THR A 229 -13.37 16.40 7.52
N SER A 230 -13.55 17.59 6.93
CA SER A 230 -13.99 18.79 7.64
C SER A 230 -15.44 18.73 8.08
N VAL A 231 -16.27 17.90 7.43
CA VAL A 231 -17.71 17.77 7.73
C VAL A 231 -17.92 17.33 9.18
N VAL A 232 -17.15 16.38 9.68
CA VAL A 232 -17.27 15.89 11.07
C VAL A 232 -17.02 17.02 12.07
N ASN A 233 -16.01 17.86 11.82
CA ASN A 233 -15.71 18.99 12.70
C ASN A 233 -16.79 20.06 12.66
N LEU A 234 -17.42 20.28 11.50
CA LEU A 234 -18.56 21.20 11.40
C LEU A 234 -19.81 20.64 12.09
N VAL A 235 -20.05 19.32 12.03
CA VAL A 235 -21.11 18.67 12.81
C VAL A 235 -20.91 18.92 14.31
N ALA A 236 -19.66 18.89 14.79
CA ALA A 236 -19.33 19.15 16.21
C ALA A 236 -19.76 20.55 16.69
N THR A 237 -19.92 21.52 15.77
CA THR A 237 -20.37 22.89 16.11
C THR A 237 -21.87 22.98 16.40
N GLY A 238 -22.64 21.91 16.15
CA GLY A 238 -24.08 21.87 16.42
C GLY A 238 -24.96 22.46 15.32
N ILE A 239 -24.38 22.97 14.22
CA ILE A 239 -25.13 23.64 13.15
C ILE A 239 -25.88 22.69 12.21
N GLY A 240 -25.66 21.38 12.30
CA GLY A 240 -26.33 20.40 11.44
C GLY A 240 -25.82 18.97 11.58
N VAL A 241 -26.37 18.08 10.75
CA VAL A 241 -26.03 16.66 10.65
C VAL A 241 -25.35 16.35 9.32
N SER A 242 -24.74 15.17 9.20
CA SER A 242 -24.22 14.69 7.93
C SER A 242 -24.36 13.19 7.78
N ILE A 243 -24.30 12.71 6.54
CA ILE A 243 -24.29 11.28 6.20
C ILE A 243 -22.93 10.96 5.59
N VAL A 244 -22.23 10.00 6.19
CA VAL A 244 -20.85 9.66 5.86
C VAL A 244 -20.66 8.15 5.75
N PRO A 245 -19.64 7.65 5.02
CA PRO A 245 -19.30 6.23 5.04
C PRO A 245 -18.97 5.75 6.46
N ARG A 246 -19.39 4.53 6.82
CA ARG A 246 -19.18 3.95 8.16
C ARG A 246 -17.73 4.02 8.63
N SER A 247 -16.77 3.83 7.73
CA SER A 247 -15.34 3.92 8.01
C SER A 247 -14.92 5.24 8.65
N MET A 248 -15.62 6.35 8.34
CA MET A 248 -15.36 7.66 8.94
C MET A 248 -15.74 7.76 10.41
N ALA A 249 -16.52 6.82 10.95
CA ALA A 249 -16.80 6.77 12.40
C ALA A 249 -15.55 6.54 13.26
N GLN A 250 -14.40 6.24 12.63
CA GLN A 250 -13.08 6.23 13.27
C GLN A 250 -12.59 7.63 13.64
N VAL A 251 -13.09 8.69 12.98
CA VAL A 251 -12.80 10.07 13.34
C VAL A 251 -13.58 10.41 14.62
N SER A 252 -12.88 10.33 15.75
CA SER A 252 -13.43 10.71 17.05
C SER A 252 -13.26 12.21 17.26
N THR A 253 -14.34 12.97 17.06
CA THR A 253 -14.42 14.40 17.40
C THR A 253 -15.35 14.56 18.60
N ASP A 254 -14.89 15.29 19.61
CA ASP A 254 -15.71 15.58 20.79
C ASP A 254 -17.01 16.29 20.38
N GLY A 255 -18.12 15.87 20.98
CA GLY A 255 -19.44 16.40 20.64
C GLY A 255 -20.09 15.77 19.39
N VAL A 256 -19.47 14.78 18.73
CA VAL A 256 -20.07 14.07 17.60
C VAL A 256 -20.38 12.62 17.97
N VAL A 257 -21.55 12.15 17.55
CA VAL A 257 -21.92 10.73 17.62
C VAL A 257 -22.30 10.21 16.23
N TYR A 258 -21.90 8.96 15.96
CA TYR A 258 -22.27 8.25 14.75
C TYR A 258 -23.36 7.22 15.06
N ARG A 259 -24.39 7.16 14.22
CA ARG A 259 -25.45 6.14 14.31
C ARG A 259 -25.73 5.47 12.97
N PRO A 260 -25.94 4.14 12.95
CA PRO A 260 -26.45 3.45 11.77
C PRO A 260 -27.77 4.04 11.30
N LEU A 261 -27.94 4.13 9.97
CA LEU A 261 -29.22 4.45 9.36
C LEU A 261 -30.06 3.17 9.20
N THR A 262 -31.35 3.25 9.50
CA THR A 262 -32.29 2.17 9.15
C THR A 262 -32.38 2.08 7.62
N HIS A 263 -32.19 0.89 7.05
CA HIS A 263 -32.04 0.67 5.60
C HIS A 263 -30.96 1.55 4.96
N ALA A 264 -29.78 1.59 5.58
CA ALA A 264 -28.67 2.45 5.16
C ALA A 264 -28.33 2.28 3.66
N PRO A 265 -28.24 3.38 2.89
CA PRO A 265 -27.63 3.33 1.57
C PRO A 265 -26.18 2.85 1.69
N LYS A 266 -25.66 2.23 0.62
CA LYS A 266 -24.31 1.68 0.58
C LYS A 266 -23.45 2.51 -0.36
N ALA A 267 -22.20 2.72 0.03
CA ALA A 267 -21.17 3.34 -0.78
C ALA A 267 -20.13 2.29 -1.20
N GLU A 268 -19.94 2.15 -2.50
CA GLU A 268 -18.93 1.28 -3.09
C GLU A 268 -17.59 2.01 -3.23
N ILE A 269 -16.50 1.36 -2.83
CA ILE A 269 -15.13 1.73 -3.19
C ILE A 269 -14.72 0.81 -4.35
N THR A 270 -14.27 1.43 -5.43
CA THR A 270 -13.76 0.76 -6.61
C THR A 270 -12.26 1.02 -6.72
N LEU A 271 -11.48 -0.02 -6.99
CA LEU A 271 -10.12 0.13 -7.46
C LEU A 271 -10.14 0.35 -8.96
N VAL A 272 -9.55 1.46 -9.42
CA VAL A 272 -9.36 1.75 -10.84
C VAL A 272 -7.88 1.76 -11.20
N ARG A 273 -7.55 1.41 -12.43
CA ARG A 273 -6.19 1.48 -12.99
C ARG A 273 -6.22 1.75 -14.48
N ARG A 274 -5.10 2.23 -15.04
CA ARG A 274 -4.97 2.36 -16.50
C ARG A 274 -5.10 1.00 -17.19
N ASN A 275 -5.63 1.01 -18.42
CA ASN A 275 -5.70 -0.17 -19.30
C ASN A 275 -4.33 -0.57 -19.90
N GLN A 276 -3.25 0.13 -19.52
CA GLN A 276 -1.89 -0.22 -19.92
C GLN A 276 -1.30 -1.28 -18.97
N ALA A 277 -0.39 -2.10 -19.49
CA ALA A 277 0.28 -3.15 -18.72
C ALA A 277 1.34 -2.60 -17.75
N GLU A 278 1.66 -1.30 -17.81
CA GLU A 278 2.70 -0.66 -17.01
C GLU A 278 2.17 0.45 -16.07
N PRO A 279 2.73 0.54 -14.84
CA PRO A 279 3.74 -0.35 -14.27
C PRO A 279 3.15 -1.70 -13.85
N ARG A 280 3.93 -2.78 -13.95
CA ARG A 280 3.46 -4.14 -13.61
C ARG A 280 3.10 -4.29 -12.12
N SER A 281 3.68 -3.46 -11.25
CA SER A 281 3.29 -3.32 -9.85
C SER A 281 1.81 -2.94 -9.68
N ALA A 282 1.22 -2.18 -10.61
CA ALA A 282 -0.21 -1.84 -10.58
C ALA A 282 -1.10 -3.07 -10.82
N VAL A 283 -0.65 -4.00 -11.67
CA VAL A 283 -1.35 -5.27 -11.91
C VAL A 283 -1.26 -6.15 -10.67
N LEU A 284 -0.06 -6.31 -10.09
CA LEU A 284 0.13 -7.05 -8.84
C LEU A 284 -0.72 -6.48 -7.70
N PHE A 285 -0.80 -5.15 -7.58
CA PHE A 285 -1.65 -4.49 -6.59
C PHE A 285 -3.14 -4.78 -6.83
N ALA A 286 -3.59 -4.71 -8.08
CA ALA A 286 -4.97 -5.03 -8.43
C ALA A 286 -5.33 -6.50 -8.13
N ASP A 287 -4.42 -7.43 -8.40
CA ASP A 287 -4.61 -8.85 -8.10
C ASP A 287 -4.70 -9.10 -6.58
N LEU A 288 -3.84 -8.44 -5.79
CA LEU A 288 -3.90 -8.46 -4.33
C LEU A 288 -5.23 -7.89 -3.81
N VAL A 289 -5.69 -6.77 -4.35
CA VAL A 289 -6.98 -6.19 -3.98
C VAL A 289 -8.13 -7.14 -4.31
N ARG A 290 -8.07 -7.81 -5.48
CA ARG A 290 -9.09 -8.76 -5.92
C ARG A 290 -9.16 -9.98 -4.99
N SER A 291 -8.01 -10.58 -4.65
CA SER A 291 -7.98 -11.73 -3.75
C SER A 291 -8.51 -11.37 -2.35
N ARG A 292 -8.16 -10.18 -1.84
CA ARG A 292 -8.70 -9.64 -0.58
C ARG A 292 -10.21 -9.43 -0.62
N ALA A 293 -10.74 -8.90 -1.73
CA ALA A 293 -12.17 -8.66 -1.90
C ALA A 293 -12.96 -9.98 -1.90
N SER A 294 -12.47 -11.01 -2.59
CA SER A 294 -13.08 -12.35 -2.61
C SER A 294 -13.11 -12.98 -1.21
N ALA A 295 -11.98 -12.95 -0.48
CA ALA A 295 -11.92 -13.49 0.88
C ALA A 295 -12.88 -12.76 1.84
N SER A 296 -13.00 -11.43 1.71
CA SER A 296 -13.91 -10.63 2.55
C SER A 296 -15.39 -10.91 2.26
N ALA A 297 -15.73 -11.18 0.99
CA ALA A 297 -17.09 -11.55 0.61
C ALA A 297 -17.52 -12.91 1.17
N GLU A 298 -16.61 -13.89 1.21
CA GLU A 298 -16.84 -15.21 1.83
C GLU A 298 -16.98 -15.16 3.35
N LEU A 299 -16.31 -14.20 4.02
CA LEU A 299 -16.43 -13.96 5.45
C LEU A 299 -17.73 -13.21 5.80
N SER A 300 -18.10 -12.21 5.00
CA SER A 300 -19.33 -11.42 5.21
C SER A 300 -20.62 -12.19 4.94
N SER A 301 -20.57 -13.30 4.18
CA SER A 301 -21.71 -14.21 4.02
C SER A 301 -21.91 -15.15 5.22
N LYS A 302 -20.94 -15.20 6.16
CA LYS A 302 -20.96 -16.10 7.31
C LYS A 302 -21.27 -15.43 8.66
N ASP A 303 -21.27 -14.09 8.77
CA ASP A 303 -21.51 -13.44 10.06
C ASP A 303 -21.95 -11.94 9.97
N PRO A 304 -23.15 -11.55 10.44
CA PRO A 304 -23.55 -10.16 10.60
C PRO A 304 -23.52 -9.75 12.09
N GLY A 305 -22.34 -9.70 12.73
CA GLY A 305 -22.23 -9.42 14.17
C GLY A 305 -21.07 -8.50 14.57
N GLU A 306 -21.41 -7.32 15.10
CA GLU A 306 -20.63 -6.44 16.00
C GLU A 306 -19.10 -6.35 15.88
N ILE A 307 -18.61 -5.18 15.44
CA ILE A 307 -17.25 -4.74 15.77
C ILE A 307 -17.31 -4.06 17.15
N ARG A 308 -16.73 -4.73 18.15
CA ARG A 308 -16.55 -4.24 19.52
C ARG A 308 -15.69 -2.96 19.52
N PRO A 309 -16.04 -1.91 20.28
CA PRO A 309 -15.17 -0.75 20.41
C PRO A 309 -13.87 -1.11 21.16
N ILE A 310 -12.75 -0.55 20.67
CA ILE A 310 -11.44 -0.64 21.31
C ILE A 310 -11.53 0.04 22.70
N PRO A 311 -11.07 -0.59 23.80
CA PRO A 311 -11.17 -0.01 25.12
C PRO A 311 -10.31 1.26 25.22
N ARG A 312 -10.92 2.34 25.73
CA ARG A 312 -10.22 3.59 26.10
C ARG A 312 -9.20 3.26 27.19
N LYS A 313 -7.93 3.61 26.98
CA LYS A 313 -6.97 3.74 28.09
C LYS A 313 -7.27 5.08 28.77
N ASP A 314 -7.90 5.02 29.93
CA ASP A 314 -8.02 6.18 30.82
C ASP A 314 -6.62 6.72 31.13
N HIS A 315 -6.31 7.92 30.64
CA HIS A 315 -5.21 8.72 31.18
C HIS A 315 -5.77 9.61 32.27
N SER A 316 -5.89 9.04 33.47
CA SER A 316 -6.04 9.84 34.69
C SER A 316 -4.68 10.51 34.99
N PRO A 317 -4.63 11.84 35.21
CA PRO A 317 -3.39 12.51 35.55
C PRO A 317 -2.97 12.15 36.97
N ALA A 318 -1.79 11.53 37.11
CA ALA A 318 -1.19 11.20 38.39
C ALA A 318 -0.94 12.48 39.21
N LYS A 319 -1.57 12.56 40.38
CA LYS A 319 -1.32 13.57 41.42
C LYS A 319 0.18 13.59 41.78
N ARG A 320 0.89 14.67 41.43
CA ARG A 320 2.20 14.97 42.00
C ARG A 320 2.03 15.31 43.49
N LYS A 321 2.71 14.56 44.37
CA LYS A 321 2.91 14.92 45.78
C LYS A 321 3.89 16.11 45.87
N PRO A 322 3.75 17.02 46.85
CA PRO A 322 4.71 18.10 47.04
C PRO A 322 5.96 17.59 47.78
N ASP A 323 7.13 18.03 47.31
CA ASP A 323 8.43 17.79 47.95
C ASP A 323 8.52 18.50 49.31
N LYS A 324 9.04 17.78 50.31
CA LYS A 324 9.45 18.35 51.61
C LYS A 324 10.80 19.04 51.47
N PRO A 325 11.05 20.18 52.14
CA PRO A 325 12.34 20.85 52.08
C PRO A 325 13.35 20.19 53.03
N THR A 326 14.53 19.89 52.50
CA THR A 326 15.69 19.41 53.25
C THR A 326 16.25 20.53 54.12
N ARG A 327 16.29 20.31 55.44
CA ARG A 327 16.81 21.25 56.44
C ARG A 327 18.33 21.20 56.42
N ALA A 328 18.99 22.26 55.95
CA ALA A 328 20.42 22.49 56.16
C ALA A 328 20.64 22.98 57.60
N GLY A 329 21.62 22.37 58.28
CA GLY A 329 21.96 22.63 59.67
C GLY A 329 22.52 24.03 59.92
N ARG A 330 22.25 24.54 61.13
CA ARG A 330 22.99 25.63 61.76
C ARG A 330 23.60 25.12 63.06
N ARG A 331 24.91 25.31 63.17
CA ARG A 331 25.75 25.44 64.39
C ARG A 331 24.91 25.79 65.63
N ARG A 332 25.02 25.04 66.72
CA ARG A 332 26.08 25.02 67.75
C ARG A 332 25.84 23.81 68.64
#